data_AF-A0A8J8CDN3-F1
#
_entry.id   AF-A0A8J8CDN3-F1
#
_cell.length_a   1.000
_cell.length_b   1.000
_cell.length_c   1.000
_cell.angle_alpha   90.00
_cell.angle_beta   90.00
_cell.angle_gamma   90.00
#
_symmetry.space_group_name_H-M   'P 1'
#
loop_
_entity.id
_entity.type
_entity.pdbx_description
1 polymer ?
#
loop_
_entity_poly.entity_id
_entity_poly.type
_entity_poly.pdbx_seq_one_letter_code
_entity_poly.pdbx_strand_id
1 'polypeptide(L)'
;MGGRSHIFLLILPSVVMAIAVPALTLYYVAHGLELIAGTVIIVFGIIGATVLGIVGIGVSSEIHFTDTNTESQSLHILRSAERTMLEEFDDIISLLDEIKDTLSSGDDR
;
A
#
# COMPACT_ATOMS: atom_id res chain seq x y z
N MET A 1 -4.19 -7.90 2.51
CA MET A 1 -3.80 -7.69 3.94
C MET A 1 -2.50 -6.87 4.08
N GLY A 2 -2.28 -5.82 3.26
CA GLY A 2 -0.99 -5.09 3.23
C GLY A 2 -0.99 -3.69 3.90
N GLY A 3 -2.10 -2.96 3.92
CA GLY A 3 -2.08 -1.55 4.34
C GLY A 3 -1.76 -1.29 5.83
N ARG A 4 -2.10 -2.24 6.73
CA ARG A 4 -1.96 -2.02 8.17
C ARG A 4 -0.51 -2.15 8.68
N SER A 5 0.34 -2.91 8.00
CA SER A 5 1.75 -3.10 8.42
C SER A 5 2.61 -1.89 8.11
N HIS A 6 2.39 -1.21 6.97
CA HIS A 6 3.14 -0.01 6.59
C HIS A 6 2.86 1.18 7.50
N ILE A 7 1.59 1.36 7.88
CA ILE A 7 1.19 2.40 8.85
C ILE A 7 1.82 2.13 10.22
N PHE A 8 1.88 0.85 10.63
CA PHE A 8 2.54 0.47 11.89
C PHE A 8 4.04 0.77 11.87
N LEU A 9 4.73 0.47 10.76
CA LEU A 9 6.15 0.76 10.57
C LEU A 9 6.45 2.26 10.60
N LEU A 10 5.51 3.10 10.16
CA LEU A 10 5.68 4.54 10.10
C LEU A 10 5.36 5.23 11.44
N ILE A 11 4.36 4.75 12.17
CA ILE A 11 3.93 5.35 13.45
C ILE A 11 4.83 4.93 14.62
N LEU A 12 5.30 3.68 14.63
CA LEU A 12 6.06 3.12 15.76
C LEU A 12 7.33 3.92 16.10
N PRO A 13 8.16 4.36 15.14
CA PRO A 13 9.33 5.20 15.44
C PRO A 13 8.95 6.55 16.07
N SER A 14 7.87 7.17 15.60
CA SER A 14 7.38 8.45 16.13
C SER A 14 6.93 8.33 17.58
N VAL A 15 6.23 7.24 17.92
CA VAL A 15 5.77 6.98 19.28
C VAL A 15 6.95 6.67 20.20
N VAL A 16 7.91 5.88 19.73
CA VAL A 16 9.13 5.59 20.49
C VAL A 16 9.92 6.87 20.76
N MET A 17 10.10 7.75 19.78
CA MET A 17 10.75 9.06 19.98
C MET A 17 10.00 9.93 21.00
N ALA A 18 8.67 10.00 20.90
CA ALA A 18 7.84 10.81 21.79
C ALA A 18 7.93 10.38 23.26
N ILE A 19 8.25 9.11 23.54
CA ILE A 19 8.37 8.58 24.91
C ILE A 19 9.85 8.53 25.36
N ALA A 20 10.75 8.11 24.48
CA ALA A 20 12.16 7.94 24.78
C ALA A 20 12.84 9.30 25.07
N VAL A 21 12.49 10.36 24.34
CA VAL A 21 13.10 11.68 24.53
C VAL A 21 12.75 12.28 25.91
N PRO A 22 11.48 12.33 26.36
CA PRO A 22 11.15 12.75 27.72
C PRO A 22 11.75 11.84 28.81
N ALA A 23 11.77 10.52 28.60
CA ALA A 23 12.33 9.59 29.59
C ALA A 23 13.84 9.77 29.76
N LEU A 24 14.60 9.89 28.66
CA LEU A 24 16.05 10.13 28.68
C LEU A 24 16.37 11.49 29.29
N THR A 25 15.65 12.54 28.91
CA THR A 25 15.88 13.89 29.46
C THR A 25 15.65 13.94 30.96
N LEU A 26 14.59 13.31 31.48
CA LEU A 26 14.36 13.19 32.93
C LEU A 26 15.47 12.40 33.63
N TYR A 27 15.96 11.32 33.03
CA TYR A 27 17.09 10.56 33.56
C TYR A 27 18.36 11.44 33.68
N TYR A 28 18.67 12.23 32.65
CA TYR A 28 19.83 13.12 32.68
C TYR A 28 19.67 14.30 33.65
N VAL A 29 18.46 14.88 33.79
CA VAL A 29 18.18 15.90 34.81
C VAL A 29 18.42 15.35 36.22
N ALA A 30 18.07 14.09 36.48
CA ALA A 30 18.36 13.44 37.76
C ALA A 30 19.86 13.20 38.02
N HIS A 31 20.70 13.20 36.98
CA HIS A 31 22.16 13.00 37.06
C HIS A 31 22.97 14.31 36.96
N GLY A 32 22.33 15.47 37.12
CA GLY A 32 23.01 16.77 37.19
C GLY A 32 22.91 17.62 35.92
N LEU A 33 22.04 17.25 34.97
CA LEU A 33 21.74 18.12 33.83
C LEU A 33 20.87 19.30 34.27
N GLU A 34 21.25 20.51 33.85
CA GLU A 34 20.50 21.74 34.07
C GLU A 34 19.04 21.61 33.59
N LEU A 35 18.10 21.96 34.47
CA LEU A 35 16.65 21.80 34.25
C LEU A 35 16.17 22.58 33.01
N ILE A 36 16.81 23.70 32.72
CA ILE A 36 16.58 24.53 31.54
C ILE A 36 16.95 23.77 30.26
N ALA A 37 18.12 23.12 30.24
CA ALA A 37 18.57 22.33 29.09
C ALA A 37 17.63 21.14 28.82
N GLY A 38 17.18 20.45 29.87
CA GLY A 38 16.21 19.37 29.75
C GLY A 38 14.88 19.82 29.15
N THR A 39 14.37 20.98 29.59
CA THR A 39 13.12 21.56 29.10
C THR A 39 13.21 21.90 27.60
N VAL A 40 14.33 22.50 27.17
CA VAL A 40 14.56 22.83 25.75
C VAL A 40 14.57 21.57 24.89
N ILE A 41 15.27 20.52 25.33
CA ILE A 41 15.34 19.25 24.57
C ILE A 41 13.96 18.59 24.44
N ILE A 42 13.15 18.59 25.52
CA ILE A 42 11.78 18.05 25.48
C ILE A 42 10.93 18.82 24.49
N VAL A 43 10.96 20.15 24.52
CA VAL A 43 10.17 21.01 23.62
C VAL A 43 10.53 20.74 22.17
N PHE A 44 11.83 20.74 21.82
CA PHE A 44 12.27 20.45 20.46
C PHE A 44 11.96 19.00 20.04
N GLY A 45 12.05 18.03 20.96
CA GLY A 45 11.69 16.64 20.71
C GLY A 45 10.21 16.46 20.37
N ILE A 46 9.31 17.12 21.13
CA ILE A 46 7.86 17.08 20.88
C ILE A 46 7.53 17.72 19.52
N ILE A 47 8.14 18.88 19.22
CA ILE A 47 7.93 19.56 17.93
C ILE A 47 8.40 18.66 16.78
N GLY A 48 9.60 18.10 16.88
CA GLY A 48 10.15 17.20 15.85
C GLY A 48 9.29 15.96 15.62
N ALA A 49 8.84 15.31 16.70
CA ALA A 49 7.96 14.14 16.62
C ALA A 49 6.59 14.50 15.98
N THR A 50 6.04 15.67 16.30
CA THR A 50 4.77 16.14 15.73
C THR A 50 4.89 16.38 14.22
N VAL A 51 5.97 17.04 13.78
CA VAL A 51 6.22 17.28 12.35
C VAL A 51 6.39 15.96 11.60
N LEU A 52 7.20 15.04 12.13
CA LEU A 52 7.39 13.72 11.53
C LEU A 52 6.08 12.92 11.43
N GLY A 53 5.24 12.99 12.47
CA GLY A 53 3.93 12.34 12.47
C GLY A 53 3.01 12.88 11.37
N ILE A 54 2.92 14.20 11.22
CA ILE A 54 2.06 14.83 10.20
C ILE A 54 2.56 14.51 8.79
N VAL A 55 3.85 14.67 8.53
CA VAL A 55 4.46 14.38 7.22
C VAL A 55 4.28 12.91 6.85
N GLY A 56 4.49 12.01 7.82
CA GLY A 56 4.32 10.58 7.63
C GLY A 56 2.89 10.18 7.25
N ILE A 57 1.89 10.75 7.92
CA ILE A 57 0.48 10.51 7.60
C ILE A 57 0.13 11.08 6.21
N GLY A 58 0.60 12.29 5.90
CA GLY A 58 0.36 12.94 4.61
C GLY A 58 0.89 12.12 3.43
N VAL A 59 2.16 11.72 3.49
CA VAL A 59 2.80 10.89 2.44
C VAL A 59 2.13 9.52 2.33
N SER A 60 1.80 8.89 3.45
CA SER A 60 1.09 7.59 3.42
C SER A 60 -0.29 7.69 2.78
N SER A 61 -1.01 8.78 2.99
CA SER A 61 -2.34 8.99 2.41
C SER A 61 -2.27 9.17 0.90
N GLU A 62 -1.27 9.90 0.40
CA GLU A 62 -1.09 10.17 -1.02
C GLU A 62 -0.69 8.92 -1.81
N ILE A 63 0.22 8.11 -1.24
CA ILE A 63 0.60 6.81 -1.82
C ILE A 63 -0.61 5.89 -1.88
N HIS A 64 -1.39 5.80 -0.80
CA HIS A 64 -2.55 4.90 -0.76
C HIS A 64 -3.65 5.31 -1.75
N PHE A 65 -3.89 6.62 -1.91
CA PHE A 65 -4.84 7.14 -2.89
C PHE A 65 -4.39 6.88 -4.33
N THR A 66 -3.09 6.95 -4.60
CA THR A 66 -2.54 6.67 -5.93
C THR A 66 -2.69 5.19 -6.29
N ASP A 67 -2.35 4.29 -5.36
CA ASP A 67 -2.45 2.84 -5.56
C ASP A 67 -3.90 2.36 -5.78
N THR A 68 -4.87 2.92 -5.07
CA THR A 68 -6.28 2.52 -5.25
C THR A 68 -6.82 2.90 -6.62
N ASN A 69 -6.41 4.06 -7.15
CA ASN A 69 -6.84 4.50 -8.47
C ASN A 69 -6.21 3.65 -9.59
N THR A 70 -4.92 3.33 -9.50
CA THR A 70 -4.23 2.47 -10.48
C THR A 70 -4.72 1.03 -10.43
N GLU A 71 -5.03 0.48 -9.26
CA GLU A 71 -5.61 -0.86 -9.10
C GLU A 71 -7.03 -0.93 -9.71
N SER A 72 -7.85 0.11 -9.55
CA SER A 72 -9.17 0.15 -10.19
C SER A 72 -9.08 0.16 -11.72
N GLN A 73 -8.10 0.88 -12.27
CA GLN A 73 -7.88 0.96 -13.72
C GLN A 73 -7.35 -0.37 -14.27
N SER A 74 -6.41 -1.02 -13.57
CA SER A 74 -5.86 -2.31 -14.00
C SER A 74 -6.93 -3.41 -14.00
N LEU A 75 -7.82 -3.41 -12.99
CA LEU A 75 -8.96 -4.34 -12.93
C LEU A 75 -9.96 -4.12 -14.07
N HIS A 76 -10.21 -2.87 -14.46
CA HIS A 76 -11.09 -2.57 -15.59
C HIS A 76 -10.51 -3.06 -16.92
N ILE A 77 -9.21 -2.84 -17.14
CA ILE A 77 -8.50 -3.33 -18.33
C ILE A 77 -8.51 -4.86 -18.36
N LEU A 78 -8.23 -5.52 -17.23
CA LEU A 78 -8.22 -6.98 -17.14
C LEU A 78 -9.59 -7.58 -17.48
N ARG A 79 -10.68 -7.01 -16.95
CA ARG A 79 -12.06 -7.44 -17.27
C ARG A 79 -12.40 -7.24 -18.74
N SER A 80 -11.95 -6.14 -19.35
CA SER A 80 -12.16 -5.92 -20.78
C SER A 80 -11.42 -6.95 -21.63
N ALA A 81 -10.18 -7.28 -21.26
CA ALA A 81 -9.37 -8.29 -21.94
C ALA A 81 -9.96 -9.70 -21.78
N GLU A 82 -10.46 -10.04 -20.58
CA GLU A 82 -11.12 -11.31 -20.31
C GLU A 82 -12.37 -11.49 -21.19
N ARG A 83 -13.18 -10.44 -21.35
CA ARG A 83 -14.34 -10.46 -22.23
C ARG A 83 -13.96 -10.68 -23.70
N THR A 84 -12.95 -9.98 -24.19
CA THR A 84 -12.46 -10.17 -25.57
C THR A 84 -11.92 -11.58 -25.79
N MET A 85 -11.19 -12.12 -24.81
CA MET A 85 -10.64 -13.48 -24.90
C MET A 85 -11.73 -14.56 -24.92
N LEU A 86 -12.85 -14.34 -24.21
CA LEU A 86 -14.01 -15.22 -24.27
C LEU A 86 -14.72 -15.18 -25.63
N GLU A 87 -14.84 -14.00 -26.23
CA GLU A 87 -15.38 -13.86 -27.60
C GLU A 87 -14.49 -14.60 -28.62
N GLU A 88 -13.16 -14.51 -28.49
CA GLU A 88 -12.24 -15.28 -29.34
C GLU A 88 -12.35 -16.81 -29.11
N PHE A 89 -12.61 -17.27 -27.88
CA PHE A 89 -12.80 -18.69 -27.63
C PHE A 89 -14.10 -19.23 -28.25
N ASP A 90 -15.19 -18.46 -28.23
CA ASP A 90 -16.43 -18.84 -28.90
C ASP A 90 -16.24 -18.98 -30.42
N ASP A 91 -15.47 -18.08 -31.04
CA ASP A 91 -15.12 -18.18 -32.47
C ASP A 91 -14.28 -19.43 -32.78
N ILE A 92 -13.33 -19.77 -31.91
CA ILE A 92 -12.52 -21.01 -32.04
C ILE A 92 -13.41 -22.26 -31.91
N ILE A 93 -14.37 -22.26 -30.99
CA ILE A 93 -15.32 -23.37 -30.83
C ILE A 93 -16.17 -23.54 -32.09
N SER A 94 -16.67 -22.43 -32.66
CA SER A 94 -17.44 -22.46 -33.91
C SER A 94 -16.62 -23.05 -35.08
N LEU A 95 -15.35 -22.64 -35.21
CA LEU A 95 -14.45 -23.19 -36.23
C LEU A 95 -14.17 -24.68 -36.04
N LEU A 96 -14.02 -25.13 -34.80
CA LEU A 96 -13.83 -26.55 -34.49
C LEU A 96 -15.07 -27.38 -34.84
N ASP A 97 -16.27 -26.86 -34.61
CA ASP A 97 -17.52 -27.54 -34.96
C ASP A 97 -17.71 -27.61 -36.48
N GLU A 98 -17.35 -26.55 -37.22
CA GLU A 98 -17.35 -26.56 -38.69
C GLU A 98 -16.37 -27.60 -39.24
N ILE A 99 -15.15 -27.69 -38.69
CA ILE A 99 -14.16 -28.72 -39.07
C ILE A 99 -14.70 -30.12 -38.77
N LYS A 100 -15.35 -30.31 -37.61
CA LYS A 100 -15.97 -31.59 -37.22
C LYS A 100 -17.07 -32.00 -38.18
N ASP A 101 -17.95 -31.09 -38.56
CA ASP A 101 -19.04 -31.36 -39.51
C ASP A 101 -18.49 -31.68 -40.90
N THR A 102 -17.42 -31.00 -41.32
CA THR A 102 -16.75 -31.28 -42.60
C THR A 102 -16.12 -32.67 -42.63
N LEU A 103 -15.50 -33.10 -41.53
CA LEU A 103 -14.92 -34.44 -41.38
C LEU A 103 -16.00 -35.52 -41.30
N SER A 104 -17.07 -35.29 -40.51
CA SER A 104 -18.16 -36.25 -40.36
C SER A 104 -18.97 -36.44 -41.65
N SER A 105 -19.10 -35.39 -42.47
CA SER A 105 -19.79 -35.47 -43.76
C SER A 105 -18.96 -36.11 -44.86
N GLY A 106 -17.63 -36.21 -44.66
CA GLY A 106 -16.70 -36.85 -45.60
C GLY A 106 -16.51 -38.36 -45.37
N ASP A 107 -16.95 -38.89 -44.22
CA ASP A 107 -16.79 -40.29 -43.80
C ASP A 107 -17.90 -41.23 -44.34
N ASP A 108 -18.89 -40.69 -45.06
CA ASP A 108 -20.02 -41.45 -45.65
C ASP A 108 -19.73 -41.97 -47.08
N ARG A 109 -18.45 -42.24 -47.43
CA ARG A 109 -18.05 -42.86 -48.71
C ARG A 109 -17.06 -44.00 -48.55
#